data_AF-Q8EVS9-F1
#
_entry.id   AF-Q8EVS9-F1
#
_cell.length_a   1.000
_cell.length_b   1.000
_cell.length_c   1.000
_cell.angle_alpha   90.00
_cell.angle_beta   90.00
_cell.angle_gamma   90.00
#
_symmetry.space_group_name_H-M   'P 1'
#
loop_
_entity.id
_entity.type
_entity.pdbx_description
1 polymer ?
#
loop_
_entity_poly.entity_id
_entity_poly.type
_entity_poly.pdbx_seq_one_letter_code
_entity_poly.pdbx_strand_id
1 'polypeptide(L)'
;MKENKLSWVIYLSNRKESSLKETGNKTDVSLKMISRNNSNIDVIIFKVGPATGWDIPRACMLVQLRKVCSEKLNQQTIGRIKRNPRSDLKKDDLYLDYWIYSSHQEKTREIHNYKLQEKFENTNFPSIIVTSKTKNENKEMNLKFWSEEAFEYIKKQEKDFIFYWKDFFVNNKDNFISVKSIIYGSDDKKNSIFREKLFNILDINMFIFKIFKKYHWLNKRELEKIYLKLFYTHDMDYTQFLFIFCNLFVEELNIKRNKYLSNTDRKYEINYFNTLPKQFIVYEGENNKVNIKDIEGIYAYKNISYDKKDNDFQFLDSMPENVFLTFIKKEIIFRNLENKIELLAKNPLQSTIYCEYWKASESKYCKAYIDFILKVKNKNEFVFIEIKSLDFDYDERKTESIINELKCYENSINSSTMDIHLAVIPIGKNQKILSKNYEMVHIKNKNSSQSNKTNYKSITDFLDYLEMIN
;
A
#
# COMPACT_ATOMS: atom_id res chain seq x y z
N MET A 1 35.03 -21.55 10.91
CA MET A 1 34.05 -22.59 10.52
C MET A 1 34.71 -23.97 10.44
N LYS A 2 35.69 -24.19 9.55
CA LYS A 2 36.47 -25.46 9.49
C LYS A 2 37.15 -25.84 10.80
N GLU A 3 37.86 -24.90 11.43
CA GLU A 3 38.56 -25.12 12.70
C GLU A 3 37.61 -25.54 13.84
N ASN A 4 36.39 -25.01 13.83
CA ASN A 4 35.34 -25.31 14.81
C ASN A 4 34.42 -26.47 14.41
N LYS A 5 34.76 -27.22 13.34
CA LYS A 5 33.96 -28.34 12.82
C LYS A 5 32.49 -28.01 12.53
N LEU A 6 32.18 -26.75 12.22
CA LEU A 6 30.84 -26.34 11.84
C LEU A 6 30.56 -26.75 10.40
N SER A 7 29.32 -27.13 10.12
CA SER A 7 28.81 -27.35 8.77
C SER A 7 28.23 -26.05 8.20
N TRP A 8 28.43 -25.79 6.90
CA TRP A 8 27.87 -24.58 6.30
C TRP A 8 27.50 -24.74 4.83
N VAL A 9 26.54 -23.93 4.41
CA VAL A 9 26.09 -23.83 3.02
C VAL A 9 26.21 -22.39 2.54
N ILE A 10 26.62 -22.23 1.28
CA ILE A 10 26.69 -20.92 0.63
C ILE A 10 25.53 -20.78 -0.36
N TYR A 11 24.77 -19.69 -0.21
CA TYR A 11 23.65 -19.32 -1.05
C TYR A 11 23.98 -18.02 -1.83
N LEU A 12 24.34 -18.17 -3.10
CA LEU A 12 24.71 -17.06 -3.99
C LEU A 12 23.61 -16.83 -5.03
N SER A 13 22.43 -16.35 -4.63
CA SER A 13 21.38 -16.07 -5.61
C SER A 13 21.64 -14.77 -6.37
N ASN A 14 22.23 -14.88 -7.56
CA ASN A 14 21.92 -14.00 -8.69
C ASN A 14 21.11 -14.86 -9.66
N ARG A 15 19.94 -14.39 -10.10
CA ARG A 15 19.02 -15.15 -10.96
C ARG A 15 19.75 -15.81 -12.15
N LYS A 16 19.95 -17.13 -12.09
CA LYS A 16 19.70 -18.14 -13.15
C LYS A 16 20.17 -19.55 -12.80
N GLU A 17 20.95 -19.78 -11.74
CA GLU A 17 21.26 -21.13 -11.25
C GLU A 17 21.34 -21.13 -9.72
N SER A 18 20.36 -21.75 -9.04
CA SER A 18 20.43 -21.98 -7.60
C SER A 18 21.34 -23.16 -7.32
N SER A 19 22.63 -22.92 -7.11
CA SER A 19 23.53 -23.95 -6.56
C SER A 19 23.68 -23.72 -5.06
N LEU A 20 23.20 -24.68 -4.27
CA LEU A 20 23.47 -24.81 -2.84
C LEU A 20 24.62 -25.81 -2.73
N LYS A 21 25.81 -25.32 -2.40
CA LYS A 21 27.00 -26.17 -2.25
C LYS A 21 27.30 -26.36 -0.78
N GLU A 22 27.27 -27.60 -0.33
CA GLU A 22 27.94 -28.03 0.89
C GLU A 22 29.44 -28.12 0.57
N THR A 23 30.28 -27.41 1.31
CA THR A 23 31.73 -27.42 1.02
C THR A 23 32.36 -28.68 1.59
N GLY A 24 32.58 -29.67 0.71
CA GLY A 24 33.28 -30.91 1.01
C GLY A 24 32.88 -32.05 0.07
N ASN A 25 31.63 -32.07 -0.38
CA ASN A 25 31.10 -32.98 -1.39
C ASN A 25 30.12 -32.22 -2.30
N LYS A 26 30.09 -32.53 -3.60
CA LYS A 26 29.11 -31.97 -4.55
C LYS A 26 27.73 -32.59 -4.32
N THR A 27 27.14 -32.38 -3.16
CA THR A 27 25.76 -32.75 -2.86
C THR A 27 24.90 -31.51 -3.00
N ASP A 28 23.93 -31.56 -3.93
CA ASP A 28 22.92 -30.50 -4.06
C ASP A 28 21.99 -30.55 -2.84
N VAL A 29 22.21 -29.65 -1.88
CA VAL A 29 21.36 -29.52 -0.70
C VAL A 29 20.15 -28.64 -1.06
N SER A 30 18.93 -28.99 -0.64
CA SER A 30 17.75 -28.15 -0.90
C SER A 30 17.44 -27.19 0.25
N LEU A 31 16.83 -26.02 -0.05
CA LEU A 31 16.35 -25.08 0.97
C LEU A 31 15.41 -25.75 1.99
N LYS A 32 14.60 -26.72 1.53
CA LYS A 32 13.66 -27.49 2.36
C LYS A 32 14.38 -28.39 3.37
N MET A 33 15.53 -28.94 3.00
CA MET A 33 16.37 -29.74 3.90
C MET A 33 17.01 -28.85 4.98
N ILE A 34 17.53 -27.68 4.58
CA ILE A 34 18.20 -26.74 5.49
C ILE A 34 17.24 -26.20 6.57
N SER A 35 15.98 -25.96 6.19
CA SER A 35 14.92 -25.44 7.08
C SER A 35 14.39 -26.44 8.12
N ARG A 36 14.75 -27.73 8.06
CA ARG A 36 14.27 -28.70 9.04
C ARG A 36 14.87 -28.41 10.42
N ASN A 37 14.09 -28.67 11.47
CA ASN A 37 14.55 -28.52 12.86
C ASN A 37 15.77 -29.40 13.17
N ASN A 38 15.87 -30.56 12.53
CA ASN A 38 16.97 -31.52 12.69
C ASN A 38 18.02 -31.43 11.56
N SER A 39 18.12 -30.29 10.88
CA SER A 39 19.12 -30.10 9.84
C SER A 39 20.52 -30.04 10.43
N ASN A 40 21.44 -30.81 9.86
CA ASN A 40 22.85 -30.86 10.24
C ASN A 40 23.66 -29.67 9.70
N ILE A 41 23.03 -28.58 9.26
CA ILE A 41 23.70 -27.38 8.75
C ILE A 41 23.73 -26.30 9.84
N ASP A 42 24.90 -25.85 10.26
CA ASP A 42 25.07 -24.90 11.35
C ASP A 42 25.06 -23.45 10.85
N VAL A 43 25.70 -23.18 9.71
CA VAL A 43 25.89 -21.83 9.19
C VAL A 43 25.39 -21.69 7.76
N ILE A 44 24.73 -20.57 7.45
CA ILE A 44 24.29 -20.24 6.10
C ILE A 44 24.91 -18.90 5.72
N ILE A 45 25.67 -18.91 4.62
CA ILE A 45 26.31 -17.71 4.08
C ILE A 45 25.52 -17.28 2.86
N PHE A 46 24.94 -16.08 2.87
CA PHE A 46 24.16 -15.59 1.73
C PHE A 46 24.62 -14.20 1.27
N LYS A 47 24.64 -14.00 -0.06
CA LYS A 47 24.94 -12.68 -0.66
C LYS A 47 23.67 -11.85 -0.82
N VAL A 48 22.58 -12.43 -1.27
CA VAL A 48 21.28 -11.74 -1.38
C VAL A 48 20.38 -12.34 -0.31
N GLY A 49 19.74 -11.48 0.48
CA GLY A 49 18.79 -11.93 1.49
C GLY A 49 17.72 -12.80 0.81
N PRO A 50 17.37 -13.96 1.38
CA PRO A 50 16.51 -14.90 0.70
C PRO A 50 15.17 -14.26 0.36
N ALA A 51 14.90 -14.17 -0.96
CA ALA A 51 13.66 -13.63 -1.48
C ALA A 51 12.48 -14.32 -0.78
N THR A 52 11.53 -13.49 -0.32
CA THR A 52 10.28 -13.81 0.35
C THR A 52 9.87 -15.30 0.38
N GLY A 53 9.78 -15.90 1.57
CA GLY A 53 9.16 -17.21 1.78
C GLY A 53 10.05 -18.32 2.35
N TRP A 54 11.36 -18.12 2.47
CA TRP A 54 12.24 -19.09 3.13
C TRP A 54 12.38 -18.81 4.62
N ASP A 55 11.84 -19.72 5.45
CA ASP A 55 11.88 -19.63 6.90
C ASP A 55 12.82 -20.68 7.50
N ILE A 56 13.58 -20.28 8.51
CA ILE A 56 14.55 -21.14 9.21
C ILE A 56 14.39 -20.85 10.71
N PRO A 57 13.36 -21.43 11.34
CA PRO A 57 12.94 -21.00 12.67
C PRO A 57 13.97 -21.34 13.76
N ARG A 58 14.90 -22.28 13.52
CA ARG A 58 16.02 -22.56 14.45
C ARG A 58 17.18 -21.57 14.39
N ALA A 59 17.16 -20.58 13.49
CA ALA A 59 18.23 -19.61 13.37
C ALA A 59 18.16 -18.56 14.48
N CYS A 60 19.09 -18.60 15.43
CA CYS A 60 19.16 -17.67 16.57
C CYS A 60 20.24 -16.59 16.44
N MET A 61 21.08 -16.63 15.40
CA MET A 61 22.17 -15.68 15.21
C MET A 61 22.22 -15.13 13.79
N LEU A 62 22.39 -13.82 13.67
CA LEU A 62 22.64 -13.11 12.40
C LEU A 62 23.95 -12.35 12.47
N VAL A 63 24.85 -12.62 11.52
CA VAL A 63 26.11 -11.90 11.37
C VAL A 63 26.06 -11.06 10.10
N GLN A 64 26.04 -9.74 10.25
CA GLN A 64 26.03 -8.79 9.16
C GLN A 64 27.46 -8.26 8.91
N LEU A 65 28.07 -8.75 7.83
CA LEU A 65 29.43 -8.38 7.42
C LEU A 65 29.50 -7.17 6.48
N ARG A 66 28.35 -6.64 5.99
CA ARG A 66 28.29 -5.51 5.03
C ARG A 66 27.05 -4.66 5.22
N LYS A 67 27.07 -3.41 4.72
CA LYS A 67 25.89 -2.54 4.69
C LYS A 67 24.83 -3.13 3.76
N VAL A 68 23.61 -3.30 4.25
CA VAL A 68 22.46 -3.70 3.43
C VAL A 68 21.86 -2.43 2.82
N CYS A 69 21.68 -2.38 1.50
CA CYS A 69 21.19 -1.18 0.80
C CYS A 69 19.70 -0.86 1.07
N SER A 70 18.93 -1.77 1.68
CA SER A 70 17.48 -1.62 1.89
C SER A 70 17.11 -1.86 3.35
N GLU A 71 16.49 -0.86 3.98
CA GLU A 71 15.92 -0.91 5.33
C GLU A 71 14.91 -2.06 5.48
N LYS A 72 14.05 -2.24 4.46
CA LYS A 72 13.02 -3.30 4.43
C LYS A 72 13.63 -4.70 4.44
N LEU A 73 14.75 -4.88 3.73
CA LEU A 73 15.46 -6.16 3.70
C LEU A 73 16.08 -6.48 5.08
N ASN A 74 16.56 -5.45 5.78
CA ASN A 74 17.11 -5.60 7.13
C ASN A 74 16.01 -6.01 8.13
N GLN A 75 14.90 -5.26 8.17
CA GLN A 75 13.75 -5.59 9.04
C GLN A 75 13.20 -7.00 8.79
N GLN A 76 13.08 -7.42 7.53
CA GLN A 76 12.61 -8.78 7.20
C GLN A 76 13.59 -9.87 7.63
N THR A 77 14.90 -9.61 7.57
CA THR A 77 15.92 -10.59 7.96
C THR A 77 15.96 -10.72 9.49
N ILE A 78 15.97 -9.60 10.21
CA ILE A 78 15.87 -9.57 11.68
C ILE A 78 14.57 -10.22 12.16
N GLY A 79 13.45 -9.92 11.51
CA GLY A 79 12.15 -10.50 11.84
C GLY A 79 12.07 -12.01 11.63
N ARG A 80 12.98 -12.64 10.87
CA ARG A 80 13.07 -14.11 10.76
C ARG A 80 13.86 -14.71 11.92
N ILE A 81 14.87 -14.00 12.43
CA ILE A 81 15.72 -14.43 13.56
C ILE A 81 15.00 -14.26 14.90
N LYS A 82 14.10 -13.27 15.00
CA LYS A 82 13.22 -13.07 16.16
C LYS A 82 12.16 -14.16 16.36
N ARG A 83 12.01 -15.10 15.43
CA ARG A 83 10.98 -16.15 15.51
C ARG A 83 11.49 -17.26 16.42
N ASN A 84 10.86 -17.44 17.57
CA ASN A 84 11.10 -18.63 18.38
C ASN A 84 10.28 -19.81 17.83
N PRO A 85 10.88 -20.96 17.48
CA PRO A 85 10.16 -22.15 17.03
C PRO A 85 9.29 -22.81 18.13
N ARG A 86 9.55 -22.49 19.39
CA ARG A 86 8.87 -23.06 20.56
C ARG A 86 8.11 -21.99 21.33
N SER A 87 6.79 -22.03 21.22
CA SER A 87 5.87 -21.12 21.93
C SER A 87 5.56 -21.53 23.38
N ASP A 88 6.08 -22.68 23.81
CA ASP A 88 5.79 -23.36 25.08
C ASP A 88 6.85 -23.13 26.17
N LEU A 89 7.90 -22.35 25.88
CA LEU A 89 9.01 -22.10 26.81
C LEU A 89 8.71 -20.96 27.79
N LYS A 90 9.18 -21.09 29.03
CA LYS A 90 9.08 -20.05 30.07
C LYS A 90 9.98 -18.85 29.73
N LYS A 91 9.61 -17.66 30.21
CA LYS A 91 10.20 -16.35 29.85
C LYS A 91 11.72 -16.17 30.04
N ASP A 92 12.40 -17.04 30.79
CA ASP A 92 13.81 -16.90 31.16
C ASP A 92 14.71 -18.02 30.57
N ASP A 93 14.29 -18.62 29.46
CA ASP A 93 15.06 -19.66 28.80
C ASP A 93 16.01 -19.05 27.74
N LEU A 94 17.28 -19.46 27.73
CA LEU A 94 18.29 -19.08 26.72
C LEU A 94 17.81 -19.35 25.28
N TYR A 95 16.86 -20.27 25.10
CA TYR A 95 16.21 -20.53 23.81
C TYR A 95 15.31 -19.37 23.31
N LEU A 96 15.03 -18.33 24.12
CA LEU A 96 14.33 -17.12 23.70
C LEU A 96 15.26 -16.03 23.16
N ASP A 97 16.57 -16.15 23.42
CA ASP A 97 17.54 -15.15 23.02
C ASP A 97 17.92 -15.30 21.55
N TYR A 98 18.19 -14.15 20.92
CA TYR A 98 18.77 -14.08 19.60
C TYR A 98 19.88 -13.05 19.57
N TRP A 99 20.90 -13.29 18.73
CA TRP A 99 22.07 -12.43 18.65
C TRP A 99 22.23 -11.84 17.25
N ILE A 100 22.50 -10.54 17.20
CA ILE A 100 22.84 -9.84 15.96
C ILE A 100 24.22 -9.26 16.14
N TYR A 101 25.16 -9.73 15.32
CA TYR A 101 26.50 -9.17 15.23
C TYR A 101 26.58 -8.36 13.95
N SER A 102 26.79 -7.05 14.07
CA SER A 102 26.88 -6.14 12.93
C SER A 102 28.10 -5.26 13.09
N SER A 103 28.89 -5.14 12.02
CA SER A 103 29.94 -4.12 11.93
C SER A 103 29.38 -2.70 11.79
N HIS A 104 28.06 -2.58 11.64
CA HIS A 104 27.35 -1.30 11.60
C HIS A 104 26.71 -1.08 12.96
N GLN A 105 27.08 0.02 13.62
CA GLN A 105 26.31 0.55 14.73
C GLN A 105 24.91 0.88 14.20
N GLU A 106 23.88 0.15 14.64
CA GLU A 106 22.52 0.63 14.47
C GLU A 106 22.46 2.00 15.16
N LYS A 107 22.00 3.03 14.45
CA LYS A 107 21.45 4.18 15.16
C LYS A 107 20.30 3.60 15.97
N THR A 108 20.44 3.52 17.29
CA THR A 108 19.33 3.24 18.19
C THR A 108 18.24 4.25 17.84
N ARG A 109 17.20 3.80 17.13
CA ARG A 109 16.06 4.67 16.85
C ARG A 109 15.39 4.89 18.19
N GLU A 110 15.42 6.10 18.70
CA GLU A 110 14.72 6.39 19.95
C GLU A 110 13.22 6.18 19.73
N ILE A 111 12.57 5.60 20.73
CA ILE A 111 11.15 5.27 20.68
C ILE A 111 10.43 6.30 21.55
N HIS A 112 9.49 6.99 20.95
CA HIS A 112 8.67 7.99 21.62
C HIS A 112 7.27 7.43 21.87
N ASN A 113 6.84 7.41 23.13
CA ASN A 113 5.55 6.91 23.57
C ASN A 113 4.55 8.05 23.72
N TYR A 114 3.36 7.88 23.17
CA TYR A 114 2.29 8.86 23.26
C TYR A 114 1.09 8.29 24.01
N LYS A 115 0.47 9.12 24.84
CA LYS A 115 -0.80 8.83 25.52
C LYS A 115 -1.85 9.84 25.07
N LEU A 116 -3.05 9.35 24.75
CA LEU A 116 -4.22 10.18 24.49
C LEU A 116 -4.58 10.94 25.76
N GLN A 117 -4.88 12.24 25.64
CA GLN A 117 -5.34 13.03 26.79
C GLN A 117 -6.77 12.61 27.18
N GLU A 118 -7.04 12.54 28.49
CA GLU A 118 -8.30 12.02 29.05
C GLU A 118 -9.54 12.76 28.52
N LYS A 119 -9.43 14.08 28.30
CA LYS A 119 -10.51 14.92 27.74
C LYS A 119 -10.97 14.51 26.33
N PHE A 120 -10.19 13.68 25.63
CA PHE A 120 -10.47 13.22 24.27
C PHE A 120 -10.76 11.72 24.15
N GLU A 121 -10.74 10.96 25.25
CA GLU A 121 -10.93 9.49 25.21
C GLU A 121 -12.31 9.09 24.68
N ASN A 122 -13.34 9.90 24.94
CA ASN A 122 -14.72 9.65 24.53
C ASN A 122 -15.10 10.37 23.22
N THR A 123 -14.11 10.92 22.50
CA THR A 123 -14.36 11.57 21.21
C THR A 123 -14.51 10.52 20.13
N ASN A 124 -15.71 10.48 19.55
CA ASN A 124 -16.06 9.60 18.45
C ASN A 124 -15.71 10.23 17.09
N PHE A 125 -15.19 9.40 16.20
CA PHE A 125 -14.77 9.78 14.86
C PHE A 125 -15.47 8.92 13.80
N PRO A 126 -15.87 9.52 12.67
CA PRO A 126 -16.44 8.78 11.57
C PRO A 126 -15.36 7.95 10.85
N SER A 127 -15.73 6.75 10.41
CA SER A 127 -15.00 5.97 9.40
C SER A 127 -15.91 5.67 8.24
N ILE A 128 -15.36 5.77 7.04
CA ILE A 128 -16.11 5.62 5.80
C ILE A 128 -15.92 4.19 5.30
N ILE A 129 -17.01 3.42 5.28
CA ILE A 129 -16.99 1.99 4.96
C ILE A 129 -17.90 1.75 3.75
N VAL A 130 -17.48 0.85 2.86
CA VAL A 130 -18.31 0.39 1.75
C VAL A 130 -19.10 -0.84 2.20
N THR A 131 -20.43 -0.77 2.15
CA THR A 131 -21.33 -1.83 2.64
C THR A 131 -21.76 -2.82 1.58
N SER A 132 -21.64 -2.48 0.29
CA SER A 132 -21.72 -3.44 -0.82
C SER A 132 -20.47 -4.33 -0.86
N LYS A 133 -20.21 -5.08 0.22
CA LYS A 133 -19.20 -6.14 0.32
C LYS A 133 -19.85 -7.51 0.17
N THR A 134 -20.77 -7.66 -0.77
CA THR A 134 -21.41 -8.95 -1.02
C THR A 134 -20.57 -9.71 -2.05
N LYS A 135 -20.00 -10.84 -1.61
CA LYS A 135 -19.35 -11.84 -2.47
C LYS A 135 -20.26 -12.30 -3.62
N ASN A 136 -21.58 -12.18 -3.47
CA ASN A 136 -22.58 -12.60 -4.45
C ASN A 136 -22.86 -11.54 -5.52
N GLU A 137 -22.98 -10.25 -5.17
CA GLU A 137 -23.16 -9.17 -6.17
C GLU A 137 -21.95 -9.05 -7.11
N ASN A 138 -20.73 -9.29 -6.59
CA ASN A 138 -19.52 -9.31 -7.41
C ASN A 138 -19.53 -10.42 -8.48
N LYS A 139 -20.19 -11.56 -8.26
CA LYS A 139 -20.24 -12.63 -9.26
C LYS A 139 -21.16 -12.28 -10.42
N GLU A 140 -22.38 -11.81 -10.12
CA GLU A 140 -23.34 -11.38 -11.14
C GLU A 140 -22.83 -10.20 -11.95
N MET A 141 -22.22 -9.19 -11.30
CA MET A 141 -21.62 -8.05 -12.00
C MET A 141 -20.43 -8.46 -12.89
N ASN A 142 -19.56 -9.36 -12.42
CA ASN A 142 -18.48 -9.85 -13.27
C ASN A 142 -19.03 -10.63 -14.47
N LEU A 143 -20.07 -11.46 -14.27
CA LEU A 143 -20.73 -12.16 -15.38
C LEU A 143 -21.30 -11.18 -16.41
N LYS A 144 -22.00 -10.13 -15.94
CA LYS A 144 -22.55 -9.09 -16.81
C LYS A 144 -21.47 -8.31 -17.56
N PHE A 145 -20.37 -7.96 -16.89
CA PHE A 145 -19.19 -7.36 -17.53
C PHE A 145 -18.63 -8.25 -18.65
N TRP A 146 -18.52 -9.56 -18.41
CA TRP A 146 -18.03 -10.51 -19.41
C TRP A 146 -18.99 -10.67 -20.60
N SER A 147 -20.30 -10.62 -20.37
CA SER A 147 -21.31 -10.77 -21.42
C SER A 147 -21.47 -9.53 -22.32
N GLU A 148 -21.28 -8.33 -21.76
CA GLU A 148 -21.53 -7.06 -22.47
C GLU A 148 -20.22 -6.40 -22.90
N GLU A 149 -19.40 -5.96 -21.95
CA GLU A 149 -18.25 -5.09 -22.21
C GLU A 149 -17.02 -5.84 -22.72
N ALA A 150 -16.69 -6.98 -22.08
CA ALA A 150 -15.48 -7.72 -22.43
C ALA A 150 -15.58 -8.39 -23.79
N PHE A 151 -16.74 -8.97 -24.09
CA PHE A 151 -17.00 -9.57 -25.40
C PHE A 151 -16.88 -8.54 -26.52
N GLU A 152 -17.57 -7.40 -26.41
CA GLU A 152 -17.53 -6.35 -27.45
C GLU A 152 -16.13 -5.74 -27.61
N TYR A 153 -15.39 -5.56 -26.51
CA TYR A 153 -13.99 -5.13 -26.60
C TYR A 153 -13.13 -6.12 -27.36
N ILE A 154 -13.16 -7.42 -27.00
CA ILE A 154 -12.33 -8.44 -27.66
C ILE A 154 -12.73 -8.62 -29.13
N LYS A 155 -14.04 -8.58 -29.43
CA LYS A 155 -14.58 -8.62 -30.79
C LYS A 155 -14.08 -7.45 -31.64
N LYS A 156 -14.03 -6.23 -31.09
CA LYS A 156 -13.47 -5.07 -31.80
C LYS A 156 -11.99 -5.25 -32.14
N GLN A 157 -11.25 -5.99 -31.30
CA GLN A 157 -9.81 -6.27 -31.48
C GLN A 157 -9.53 -7.57 -32.24
N GLU A 158 -10.52 -8.22 -32.84
CA GLU A 158 -10.37 -9.54 -33.48
C GLU A 158 -9.24 -9.57 -34.53
N LYS A 159 -9.16 -8.53 -35.37
CA LYS A 159 -8.10 -8.41 -36.38
C LYS A 159 -6.71 -8.30 -35.76
N ASP A 160 -6.58 -7.57 -34.65
CA ASP A 160 -5.31 -7.40 -33.94
C ASP A 160 -4.90 -8.72 -33.27
N PHE A 161 -5.85 -9.46 -32.69
CA PHE A 161 -5.60 -10.80 -32.16
C PHE A 161 -5.04 -11.73 -33.24
N ILE A 162 -5.64 -11.75 -34.43
CA ILE A 162 -5.16 -12.58 -35.55
C ILE A 162 -3.78 -12.12 -36.04
N PHE A 163 -3.54 -10.81 -36.11
CA PHE A 163 -2.25 -10.24 -36.46
C PHE A 163 -1.15 -10.70 -35.49
N TYR A 164 -1.36 -10.51 -34.18
CA TYR A 164 -0.38 -10.89 -33.16
C TYR A 164 -0.21 -12.41 -33.03
N TRP A 165 -1.26 -13.18 -33.29
CA TRP A 165 -1.14 -14.63 -33.37
C TRP A 165 -0.19 -15.05 -34.48
N LYS A 166 -0.38 -14.52 -35.69
CA LYS A 166 0.53 -14.77 -36.81
C LYS A 166 1.95 -14.33 -36.46
N ASP A 167 2.10 -13.14 -35.88
CA ASP A 167 3.42 -12.60 -35.49
C ASP A 167 4.15 -13.49 -34.47
N PHE A 168 3.48 -13.91 -33.40
CA PHE A 168 4.13 -14.68 -32.32
C PHE A 168 4.30 -16.17 -32.60
N PHE A 169 3.37 -16.79 -33.35
CA PHE A 169 3.28 -18.26 -33.43
C PHE A 169 3.47 -18.81 -34.85
N VAL A 170 3.22 -18.03 -35.91
CA VAL A 170 3.29 -18.52 -37.29
C VAL A 170 4.53 -17.99 -38.00
N ASN A 171 4.75 -16.68 -37.91
CA ASN A 171 5.78 -15.94 -38.63
C ASN A 171 7.03 -15.68 -37.77
N ASN A 172 7.02 -16.13 -36.51
CA ASN A 172 8.10 -15.88 -35.59
C ASN A 172 9.36 -16.62 -36.03
N LYS A 173 10.42 -15.86 -36.29
CA LYS A 173 11.74 -16.40 -36.69
C LYS A 173 12.65 -16.64 -35.49
N ASP A 174 12.27 -16.14 -34.31
CA ASP A 174 13.02 -16.34 -33.08
C ASP A 174 12.66 -17.67 -32.42
N ASN A 175 13.64 -18.30 -31.77
CA ASN A 175 13.43 -19.51 -30.97
C ASN A 175 12.69 -19.24 -29.64
N PHE A 176 12.07 -18.06 -29.49
CA PHE A 176 11.34 -17.65 -28.29
C PHE A 176 10.21 -16.68 -28.65
N ILE A 177 9.20 -16.62 -27.79
CA ILE A 177 8.14 -15.61 -27.82
C ILE A 177 8.47 -14.52 -26.80
N SER A 178 8.30 -13.25 -27.20
CA SER A 178 8.59 -12.11 -26.33
C SER A 178 7.34 -11.59 -25.62
N VAL A 179 7.47 -11.32 -24.31
CA VAL A 179 6.44 -10.61 -23.53
C VAL A 179 6.61 -9.10 -23.74
N LYS A 180 5.48 -8.39 -23.95
CA LYS A 180 5.36 -6.97 -24.36
C LYS A 180 6.50 -6.10 -23.81
N SER A 181 7.23 -5.47 -24.73
CA SER A 181 8.35 -4.57 -24.45
C SER A 181 7.87 -3.22 -23.94
N ILE A 182 8.64 -2.61 -23.05
CA ILE A 182 8.50 -1.17 -22.81
C ILE A 182 9.33 -0.46 -23.89
N ILE A 183 8.70 0.46 -24.63
CA ILE A 183 9.36 1.29 -25.63
C ILE A 183 9.88 2.53 -24.93
N TYR A 184 11.18 2.80 -25.02
CA TYR A 184 11.78 4.06 -24.60
C TYR A 184 12.65 4.62 -25.72
N GLY A 185 12.50 5.91 -26.02
CA GLY A 185 13.25 6.64 -27.04
C GLY A 185 12.40 7.70 -27.73
N SER A 186 13.04 8.78 -28.19
CA SER A 186 12.46 9.76 -29.11
C SER A 186 12.26 9.14 -30.51
N ASP A 187 11.41 9.78 -31.33
CA ASP A 187 10.82 9.24 -32.57
C ASP A 187 11.78 8.52 -33.54
N ASP A 188 13.08 8.84 -33.52
CA ASP A 188 14.08 8.26 -34.43
C ASP A 188 14.86 7.05 -33.88
N LYS A 189 14.75 6.67 -32.60
CA LYS A 189 15.39 5.46 -32.03
C LYS A 189 14.53 4.80 -30.95
N LYS A 190 13.58 3.97 -31.37
CA LYS A 190 12.81 3.10 -30.47
C LYS A 190 13.64 1.88 -30.04
N ASN A 191 14.15 1.90 -28.81
CA ASN A 191 14.72 0.71 -28.20
C ASN A 191 13.62 -0.07 -27.47
N SER A 192 13.49 -1.36 -27.76
CA SER A 192 12.58 -2.28 -27.07
C SER A 192 13.37 -3.16 -26.10
N ILE A 193 13.02 -3.10 -24.81
CA ILE A 193 13.51 -4.07 -23.82
C ILE A 193 12.42 -5.11 -23.64
N PHE A 194 12.71 -6.35 -24.03
CA PHE A 194 11.84 -7.50 -23.75
C PHE A 194 11.76 -7.74 -22.25
N ARG A 195 10.54 -7.81 -21.70
CA ARG A 195 10.34 -8.08 -20.26
C ARG A 195 10.73 -9.50 -19.87
N GLU A 196 10.38 -10.47 -20.72
CA GLU A 196 10.59 -11.89 -20.51
C GLU A 196 10.62 -12.59 -21.89
N LYS A 197 11.45 -13.63 -22.03
CA LYS A 197 11.50 -14.50 -23.22
C LYS A 197 10.94 -15.86 -22.82
N LEU A 198 10.02 -16.40 -23.62
CA LEU A 198 9.32 -17.67 -23.38
C LEU A 198 9.75 -18.66 -24.46
N PHE A 199 10.33 -19.80 -24.08
CA PHE A 199 10.94 -20.73 -25.02
C PHE A 199 10.02 -21.91 -25.36
N ASN A 200 9.01 -22.17 -24.54
CA ASN A 200 8.14 -23.34 -24.70
C ASN A 200 6.75 -23.10 -24.10
N ILE A 201 5.86 -24.07 -24.30
CA ILE A 201 4.48 -24.06 -23.80
C ILE A 201 4.40 -23.96 -22.26
N LEU A 202 5.37 -24.49 -21.52
CA LEU A 202 5.39 -24.38 -20.05
C LEU A 202 5.66 -22.94 -19.62
N ASP A 203 6.58 -22.24 -20.28
CA ASP A 203 6.86 -20.82 -20.03
C ASP A 203 5.63 -19.96 -20.31
N ILE A 204 4.91 -20.24 -21.40
CA ILE A 204 3.64 -19.58 -21.75
C ILE A 204 2.60 -19.83 -20.67
N ASN A 205 2.41 -21.08 -20.25
CA ASN A 205 1.46 -21.42 -19.19
C ASN A 205 1.81 -20.78 -17.85
N MET A 206 3.10 -20.73 -17.50
CA MET A 206 3.57 -20.04 -16.30
C MET A 206 3.31 -18.53 -16.38
N PHE A 207 3.53 -17.91 -17.54
CA PHE A 207 3.20 -16.51 -17.77
C PHE A 207 1.69 -16.25 -17.59
N ILE A 208 0.84 -17.03 -18.27
CA ILE A 208 -0.62 -16.94 -18.14
C ILE A 208 -1.02 -17.12 -16.67
N PHE A 209 -0.47 -18.12 -15.97
CA PHE A 209 -0.76 -18.36 -14.56
C PHE A 209 -0.40 -17.17 -13.67
N LYS A 210 0.76 -16.53 -13.88
CA LYS A 210 1.15 -15.31 -13.16
C LYS A 210 0.13 -14.18 -13.38
N ILE A 211 -0.38 -14.02 -14.61
CA ILE A 211 -1.37 -12.99 -14.93
C ILE A 211 -2.73 -13.30 -14.28
N PHE A 212 -3.21 -14.55 -14.33
CA PHE A 212 -4.44 -14.95 -13.63
C PHE A 212 -4.32 -14.81 -12.10
N LYS A 213 -3.12 -15.01 -11.55
CA LYS A 213 -2.84 -14.74 -10.12
C LYS A 213 -2.83 -13.24 -9.81
N LYS A 214 -2.42 -12.39 -10.77
CA LYS A 214 -2.47 -10.93 -10.64
C LYS A 214 -3.92 -10.42 -10.75
N TYR A 215 -4.69 -10.92 -11.70
CA TYR A 215 -6.07 -10.52 -11.97
C TYR A 215 -7.06 -11.63 -11.61
N HIS A 216 -7.34 -11.76 -10.31
CA HIS A 216 -8.26 -12.79 -9.80
C HIS A 216 -9.69 -12.70 -10.34
N TRP A 217 -10.08 -11.56 -10.93
CA TRP A 217 -11.38 -11.38 -11.56
C TRP A 217 -11.49 -12.03 -12.94
N LEU A 218 -10.38 -12.45 -13.54
CA LEU A 218 -10.40 -13.15 -14.83
C LEU A 218 -11.10 -14.49 -14.69
N ASN A 219 -12.09 -14.72 -15.56
CA ASN A 219 -12.85 -15.96 -15.58
C ASN A 219 -12.45 -16.78 -16.81
N LYS A 220 -11.75 -17.90 -16.57
CA LYS A 220 -11.33 -18.81 -17.65
C LYS A 220 -12.51 -19.31 -18.49
N ARG A 221 -13.63 -19.67 -17.84
CA ARG A 221 -14.81 -20.19 -18.54
C ARG A 221 -15.44 -19.14 -19.46
N GLU A 222 -15.49 -17.87 -19.03
CA GLU A 222 -16.01 -16.81 -19.89
C GLU A 222 -15.04 -16.49 -21.04
N LEU A 223 -13.73 -16.47 -20.79
CA LEU A 223 -12.74 -16.32 -21.86
C LEU A 223 -12.78 -17.46 -22.88
N GLU A 224 -13.03 -18.70 -22.43
CA GLU A 224 -13.22 -19.86 -23.30
C GLU A 224 -14.47 -19.69 -24.18
N LYS A 225 -15.60 -19.23 -23.63
CA LYS A 225 -16.79 -18.91 -24.44
C LYS A 225 -16.52 -17.83 -25.49
N ILE A 226 -15.76 -16.79 -25.14
CA ILE A 226 -15.39 -15.73 -26.10
C ILE A 226 -14.51 -16.31 -27.21
N TYR A 227 -13.49 -17.09 -26.83
CA TYR A 227 -12.63 -17.81 -27.78
C TYR A 227 -13.45 -18.69 -28.74
N LEU A 228 -14.35 -19.51 -28.19
CA LEU A 228 -15.19 -20.41 -28.98
C LEU A 228 -16.08 -19.67 -29.99
N LYS A 229 -16.55 -18.47 -29.63
CA LYS A 229 -17.41 -17.65 -30.50
C LYS A 229 -16.66 -16.88 -31.57
N LEU A 230 -15.45 -16.39 -31.27
CA LEU A 230 -14.74 -15.44 -32.13
C LEU A 230 -13.56 -16.04 -32.88
N PHE A 231 -12.90 -17.06 -32.32
CA PHE A 231 -11.59 -17.52 -32.82
C PHE A 231 -11.53 -19.02 -33.08
N TYR A 232 -12.53 -19.81 -32.73
CA TYR A 232 -12.52 -21.28 -32.92
C TYR A 232 -12.36 -21.72 -34.38
N THR A 233 -12.86 -20.92 -35.32
CA THR A 233 -12.74 -21.18 -36.76
C THR A 233 -11.36 -20.81 -37.31
N HIS A 234 -10.46 -20.30 -36.47
CA HIS A 234 -9.07 -20.01 -36.83
C HIS A 234 -8.15 -21.08 -36.24
N ASP A 235 -6.98 -21.30 -36.87
CA ASP A 235 -5.97 -22.27 -36.39
C ASP A 235 -5.29 -21.87 -35.07
N MET A 236 -5.80 -20.84 -34.39
CA MET A 236 -5.31 -20.38 -33.09
C MET A 236 -5.86 -21.28 -31.99
N ASP A 237 -4.96 -21.94 -31.24
CA ASP A 237 -5.39 -22.70 -30.07
C ASP A 237 -5.72 -21.78 -28.87
N TYR A 238 -6.46 -22.33 -27.90
CA TYR A 238 -6.90 -21.55 -26.73
C TYR A 238 -5.73 -21.04 -25.85
N THR A 239 -4.61 -21.75 -25.79
CA THR A 239 -3.42 -21.31 -25.04
C THR A 239 -2.77 -20.11 -25.72
N GLN A 240 -2.68 -20.13 -27.04
CA GLN A 240 -2.18 -19.02 -27.86
C GLN A 240 -3.09 -17.79 -27.73
N PHE A 241 -4.41 -17.99 -27.78
CA PHE A 241 -5.40 -16.94 -27.50
C PHE A 241 -5.18 -16.33 -26.11
N LEU A 242 -5.08 -17.16 -25.07
CA LEU A 242 -4.87 -16.70 -23.70
C LEU A 242 -3.54 -15.96 -23.54
N PHE A 243 -2.48 -16.40 -24.23
CA PHE A 243 -1.20 -15.71 -24.22
C PHE A 243 -1.33 -14.31 -24.79
N ILE A 244 -1.91 -14.16 -25.99
CA ILE A 244 -2.10 -12.87 -26.66
C ILE A 244 -2.94 -11.94 -25.79
N PHE A 245 -4.06 -12.45 -25.28
CA PHE A 245 -4.93 -11.72 -24.36
C PHE A 245 -4.18 -11.21 -23.12
N CYS A 246 -3.46 -12.11 -22.42
CA CYS A 246 -2.71 -11.79 -21.21
C CYS A 246 -1.52 -10.86 -21.47
N ASN A 247 -0.87 -10.98 -22.62
CA ASN A 247 0.32 -10.22 -22.97
C ASN A 247 -0.04 -8.78 -23.41
N LEU A 248 -1.13 -8.62 -24.15
CA LEU A 248 -1.40 -7.38 -24.88
C LEU A 248 -2.65 -6.62 -24.41
N PHE A 249 -3.72 -7.31 -24.01
CA PHE A 249 -5.06 -6.73 -23.88
C PHE A 249 -5.62 -6.68 -22.45
N VAL A 250 -5.10 -7.50 -21.53
CA VAL A 250 -5.62 -7.61 -20.16
C VAL A 250 -5.59 -6.30 -19.36
N GLU A 251 -4.56 -5.46 -19.54
CA GLU A 251 -4.43 -4.19 -18.80
C GLU A 251 -5.51 -3.18 -19.21
N GLU A 252 -5.76 -3.03 -20.51
CA GLU A 252 -6.83 -2.15 -21.01
C GLU A 252 -8.21 -2.64 -20.58
N LEU A 253 -8.44 -3.96 -20.65
CA LEU A 253 -9.69 -4.54 -20.20
C LEU A 253 -9.89 -4.37 -18.68
N ASN A 254 -8.81 -4.43 -17.90
CA ASN A 254 -8.84 -4.12 -16.46
C ASN A 254 -9.27 -2.67 -16.20
N ILE A 255 -8.81 -1.71 -17.01
CA ILE A 255 -9.23 -0.29 -16.91
C ILE A 255 -10.74 -0.19 -17.18
N LYS A 256 -11.23 -0.80 -18.27
CA LYS A 256 -12.66 -0.84 -18.61
C LYS A 256 -13.51 -1.48 -17.52
N ARG A 257 -13.06 -2.61 -16.97
CA ARG A 257 -13.73 -3.28 -15.84
C ARG A 257 -13.83 -2.36 -14.62
N ASN A 258 -12.73 -1.69 -14.27
CA ASN A 258 -12.74 -0.78 -13.13
C ASN A 258 -13.70 0.39 -13.35
N LYS A 259 -13.82 0.91 -14.58
CA LYS A 259 -14.82 1.92 -14.94
C LYS A 259 -16.26 1.38 -14.87
N TYR A 260 -16.48 0.14 -15.30
CA TYR A 260 -17.79 -0.53 -15.17
C TYR A 260 -18.19 -0.68 -13.70
N LEU A 261 -17.25 -1.14 -12.85
CA LEU A 261 -17.44 -1.28 -11.39
C LEU A 261 -17.48 0.05 -10.63
N SER A 262 -17.06 1.16 -11.22
CA SER A 262 -17.24 2.50 -10.63
C SER A 262 -18.61 3.09 -10.90
N ASN A 263 -19.33 2.59 -11.91
CA ASN A 263 -20.63 3.13 -12.32
C ASN A 263 -21.83 2.37 -11.72
N THR A 264 -21.61 1.38 -10.87
CA THR A 264 -22.68 0.65 -10.16
C THR A 264 -23.03 1.33 -8.85
N ASP A 265 -24.30 1.27 -8.41
CA ASP A 265 -24.78 1.83 -7.14
C ASP A 265 -24.02 1.27 -5.94
N ARG A 266 -22.95 1.94 -5.55
CA ARG A 266 -22.17 1.63 -4.36
C ARG A 266 -22.94 2.14 -3.15
N LYS A 267 -23.19 1.25 -2.19
CA LYS A 267 -23.76 1.62 -0.89
C LYS A 267 -22.64 1.86 0.10
N TYR A 268 -22.72 3.00 0.78
CA TYR A 268 -21.75 3.44 1.77
C TYR A 268 -22.42 3.58 3.13
N GLU A 269 -21.65 3.37 4.18
CA GLU A 269 -22.07 3.60 5.56
C GLU A 269 -20.99 4.36 6.31
N ILE A 270 -21.43 5.24 7.21
CA ILE A 270 -20.55 5.90 8.16
C ILE A 270 -20.65 5.17 9.48
N ASN A 271 -19.52 4.63 9.92
CA ASN A 271 -19.40 4.13 11.28
C ASN A 271 -18.88 5.26 12.19
N TYR A 272 -19.71 5.68 13.15
CA TYR A 272 -19.41 6.78 14.06
C TYR A 272 -18.78 6.35 15.39
N PHE A 273 -18.49 5.07 15.60
CA PHE A 273 -18.10 4.55 16.92
C PHE A 273 -16.59 4.35 17.09
N ASN A 274 -15.76 5.02 16.27
CA ASN A 274 -14.31 4.87 16.34
C ASN A 274 -13.69 5.90 17.27
N THR A 275 -12.72 5.49 18.09
CA THR A 275 -11.96 6.36 18.98
C THR A 275 -10.49 6.37 18.58
N LEU A 276 -9.79 7.44 18.94
CA LEU A 276 -8.33 7.47 18.84
C LEU A 276 -7.71 6.39 19.76
N PRO A 277 -6.61 5.73 19.36
CA PRO A 277 -5.91 4.81 20.24
C PRO A 277 -5.47 5.47 21.54
N LYS A 278 -5.63 4.78 22.67
CA LYS A 278 -5.20 5.32 23.97
C LYS A 278 -3.70 5.59 24.03
N GLN A 279 -2.91 4.77 23.33
CA GLN A 279 -1.45 4.89 23.25
C GLN A 279 -0.94 4.43 21.89
N PHE A 280 0.18 5.00 21.46
CA PHE A 280 0.95 4.52 20.31
C PHE A 280 2.42 4.91 20.44
N ILE A 281 3.26 4.34 19.57
CA ILE A 281 4.70 4.61 19.50
C ILE A 281 5.09 5.23 18.16
N VAL A 282 6.08 6.12 18.20
CA VAL A 282 6.74 6.68 17.02
C VAL A 282 8.23 6.38 17.10
N TYR A 283 8.83 5.99 15.99
CA TYR A 283 10.27 5.83 15.90
C TYR A 283 10.88 7.16 15.47
N GLU A 284 11.87 7.65 16.20
CA GLU A 284 12.55 8.89 15.85
C GLU A 284 13.21 8.78 14.46
N GLY A 285 12.78 9.64 13.54
CA GLY A 285 13.44 9.92 12.26
C GLY A 285 14.34 11.15 12.33
N GLU A 286 15.01 11.50 11.23
CA GLU A 286 15.91 12.67 11.16
C GLU A 286 15.21 13.98 11.59
N ASN A 287 15.35 14.39 12.87
CA ASN A 287 14.85 15.65 13.44
C ASN A 287 13.38 16.02 13.13
N ASN A 288 12.51 15.04 12.92
CA ASN A 288 11.10 15.28 12.61
C ASN A 288 10.27 15.46 13.89
N LYS A 289 10.54 16.52 14.67
CA LYS A 289 9.71 16.88 15.84
C LYS A 289 9.15 18.30 15.77
N VAL A 290 7.95 18.49 16.31
CA VAL A 290 7.27 19.78 16.40
C VAL A 290 6.89 20.02 17.85
N ASN A 291 7.23 21.20 18.38
CA ASN A 291 6.78 21.61 19.71
C ASN A 291 5.27 21.96 19.65
N ILE A 292 4.47 21.27 20.45
CA ILE A 292 3.00 21.37 20.52
C ILE A 292 2.51 22.09 21.77
N LYS A 293 3.39 22.63 22.62
CA LYS A 293 3.02 23.29 23.89
C LYS A 293 1.96 24.36 23.71
N ASP A 294 2.14 25.21 22.71
CA ASP A 294 1.23 26.33 22.41
C ASP A 294 -0.19 25.87 22.05
N ILE A 295 -0.34 24.62 21.62
CA ILE A 295 -1.62 24.01 21.22
C ILE A 295 -2.01 22.80 22.08
N GLU A 296 -1.39 22.59 23.26
CA GLU A 296 -1.66 21.44 24.16
C GLU A 296 -3.16 21.37 24.56
N GLY A 297 -3.83 22.53 24.58
CA GLY A 297 -5.26 22.65 24.82
C GLY A 297 -6.14 21.89 23.83
N ILE A 298 -5.71 21.77 22.57
CA ILE A 298 -6.46 21.14 21.47
C ILE A 298 -5.77 19.91 20.88
N TYR A 299 -4.47 19.72 21.13
CA TYR A 299 -3.71 18.61 20.54
C TYR A 299 -3.96 17.30 21.30
N ALA A 300 -4.34 16.22 20.61
CA ALA A 300 -4.92 15.04 21.26
C ALA A 300 -3.96 14.24 22.14
N TYR A 301 -2.68 14.20 21.77
CA TYR A 301 -1.70 13.29 22.37
C TYR A 301 -0.63 14.04 23.15
N LYS A 302 -0.14 13.40 24.21
CA LYS A 302 0.99 13.86 25.02
C LYS A 302 2.12 12.85 24.94
N ASN A 303 3.34 13.34 24.73
CA ASN A 303 4.53 12.51 24.80
C ASN A 303 4.79 12.16 26.28
N ILE A 304 4.91 10.86 26.56
CA ILE A 304 5.15 10.28 27.90
C ILE A 304 6.46 9.50 27.93
N SER A 305 7.38 9.80 27.02
CA SER A 305 8.71 9.18 26.97
C SER A 305 9.54 9.57 28.20
N TYR A 306 10.59 8.79 28.46
CA TYR A 306 11.39 8.94 29.68
C TYR A 306 12.06 10.32 29.82
N ASP A 307 12.45 10.96 28.71
CA ASP A 307 12.97 12.32 28.74
C ASP A 307 11.83 13.34 28.85
N LYS A 308 11.65 13.89 30.05
CA LYS A 308 10.65 14.93 30.34
C LYS A 308 10.80 16.18 29.48
N LYS A 309 11.97 16.44 28.88
CA LYS A 309 12.19 17.58 27.97
C LYS A 309 11.42 17.44 26.67
N ASP A 310 11.07 16.23 26.26
CA ASP A 310 10.36 15.94 25.01
C ASP A 310 8.85 15.83 25.18
N ASN A 311 8.31 16.01 26.40
CA ASN A 311 6.87 15.95 26.69
C ASN A 311 6.04 16.92 25.82
N ASP A 312 6.62 18.06 25.48
CA ASP A 312 6.00 19.13 24.69
C ASP A 312 6.19 18.92 23.18
N PHE A 313 6.77 17.81 22.73
CA PHE A 313 7.11 17.55 21.33
C PHE A 313 6.33 16.36 20.74
N GLN A 314 5.79 16.58 19.54
CA GLN A 314 5.30 15.52 18.67
C GLN A 314 6.37 15.15 17.64
N PHE A 315 6.84 13.91 17.70
CA PHE A 315 7.68 13.27 16.70
C PHE A 315 6.80 12.68 15.59
N LEU A 316 7.25 12.80 14.34
CA LEU A 316 6.49 12.48 13.14
C LEU A 316 7.24 11.50 12.25
N ASP A 317 6.49 10.66 11.53
CA ASP A 317 7.07 9.56 10.75
C ASP A 317 7.69 10.05 9.44
N SER A 318 7.32 11.26 9.01
CA SER A 318 7.78 11.84 7.76
C SER A 318 8.02 13.36 7.88
N MET A 319 8.96 13.85 7.07
CA MET A 319 9.23 15.28 6.96
C MET A 319 8.00 16.08 6.44
N PRO A 320 7.22 15.58 5.45
CA PRO A 320 5.97 16.22 5.04
C PRO A 320 4.98 16.44 6.20
N GLU A 321 4.78 15.45 7.06
CA GLU A 321 3.97 15.62 8.28
C GLU A 321 4.52 16.74 9.17
N ASN A 322 5.83 16.85 9.30
CA ASN A 322 6.48 17.89 10.10
C ASN A 322 6.21 19.30 9.56
N VAL A 323 6.36 19.47 8.25
CA VAL A 323 6.03 20.74 7.57
C VAL A 323 4.57 21.10 7.78
N PHE A 324 3.66 20.15 7.61
CA PHE A 324 2.22 20.39 7.81
C PHE A 324 1.89 20.73 9.27
N LEU A 325 2.33 19.93 10.25
CA LEU A 325 2.00 20.19 11.65
C LEU A 325 2.58 21.54 12.12
N THR A 326 3.78 21.89 11.64
CA THR A 326 4.37 23.21 11.88
C THR A 326 3.53 24.34 11.29
N PHE A 327 3.05 24.16 10.06
CA PHE A 327 2.19 25.14 9.38
C PHE A 327 0.84 25.30 10.09
N ILE A 328 0.10 24.22 10.32
CA ILE A 328 -1.25 24.29 10.88
C ILE A 328 -1.20 24.86 12.30
N LYS A 329 -0.18 24.51 13.09
CA LYS A 329 0.04 25.11 14.41
C LYS A 329 0.18 26.64 14.31
N LYS A 330 1.00 27.13 13.39
CA LYS A 330 1.21 28.57 13.19
C LYS A 330 -0.07 29.27 12.77
N GLU A 331 -0.83 28.69 11.85
CA GLU A 331 -2.11 29.27 11.39
C GLU A 331 -3.14 29.34 12.51
N ILE A 332 -3.27 28.27 13.32
CA ILE A 332 -4.20 28.25 14.45
C ILE A 332 -3.90 29.38 15.43
N ILE A 333 -2.63 29.56 15.78
CA ILE A 333 -2.19 30.62 16.71
C ILE A 333 -2.36 31.99 16.09
N PHE A 334 -1.91 32.18 14.84
CA PHE A 334 -1.98 33.47 14.16
C PHE A 334 -3.42 34.00 14.03
N ARG A 335 -4.38 33.09 13.83
CA ARG A 335 -5.81 33.39 13.67
C ARG A 335 -6.63 33.27 14.96
N ASN A 336 -6.00 32.93 16.10
CA ASN A 336 -6.66 32.69 17.39
C ASN A 336 -7.81 31.65 17.32
N LEU A 337 -7.58 30.53 16.62
CA LEU A 337 -8.61 29.51 16.36
C LEU A 337 -8.70 28.43 17.44
N GLU A 338 -7.91 28.50 18.52
CA GLU A 338 -7.87 27.50 19.60
C GLU A 338 -9.24 27.30 20.26
N ASN A 339 -10.06 28.35 20.31
CA ASN A 339 -11.41 28.27 20.86
C ASN A 339 -12.44 27.64 19.91
N LYS A 340 -12.10 27.51 18.63
CA LYS A 340 -12.97 26.96 17.56
C LYS A 340 -12.65 25.50 17.25
N ILE A 341 -11.45 25.05 17.60
CA ILE A 341 -11.00 23.68 17.38
C ILE A 341 -11.20 22.90 18.68
N GLU A 342 -11.93 21.79 18.61
CA GLU A 342 -12.05 20.87 19.75
C GLU A 342 -10.81 20.00 19.88
N LEU A 343 -10.35 19.46 18.74
CA LEU A 343 -9.28 18.48 18.71
C LEU A 343 -8.48 18.57 17.41
N LEU A 344 -7.16 18.44 17.53
CA LEU A 344 -6.22 18.16 16.44
C LEU A 344 -5.40 16.92 16.81
N ALA A 345 -5.32 15.92 15.93
CA ALA A 345 -4.60 14.69 16.20
C ALA A 345 -3.85 14.17 14.98
N LYS A 346 -2.66 13.62 15.21
CA LYS A 346 -2.07 12.62 14.30
C LYS A 346 -2.87 11.32 14.42
N ASN A 347 -3.22 10.71 13.30
CA ASN A 347 -3.88 9.42 13.27
C ASN A 347 -2.83 8.31 13.14
N PRO A 348 -2.57 7.52 14.18
CA PRO A 348 -1.57 6.45 14.10
C PRO A 348 -2.08 5.29 13.22
N LEU A 349 -1.16 4.51 12.63
CA LEU A 349 -1.48 3.34 11.81
C LEU A 349 -2.32 2.26 12.54
N GLN A 350 -2.29 2.27 13.86
CA GLN A 350 -3.04 1.34 14.72
C GLN A 350 -4.48 1.82 15.00
N SER A 351 -4.85 3.00 14.50
CA SER A 351 -6.17 3.58 14.66
C SER A 351 -7.25 2.75 13.99
N THR A 352 -8.48 2.83 14.50
CA THR A 352 -9.66 2.30 13.82
C THR A 352 -10.31 3.31 12.88
N ILE A 353 -9.72 4.51 12.77
CA ILE A 353 -10.22 5.60 11.94
C ILE A 353 -9.60 5.50 10.55
N TYR A 354 -10.41 5.11 9.56
CA TYR A 354 -9.98 4.94 8.17
C TYR A 354 -11.12 5.20 7.18
N CYS A 355 -10.75 5.39 5.92
CA CYS A 355 -11.65 5.37 4.78
C CYS A 355 -11.36 4.15 3.92
N GLU A 356 -12.40 3.46 3.46
CA GLU A 356 -12.25 2.41 2.47
C GLU A 356 -12.20 2.99 1.06
N TYR A 357 -11.32 2.45 0.23
CA TYR A 357 -11.19 2.86 -1.16
C TYR A 357 -11.03 1.64 -2.06
N TRP A 358 -11.54 1.74 -3.29
CA TRP A 358 -11.36 0.68 -4.28
C TRP A 358 -9.93 0.67 -4.82
N LYS A 359 -9.19 -0.42 -4.60
CA LYS A 359 -7.88 -0.62 -5.20
C LYS A 359 -8.01 -1.40 -6.50
N ALA A 360 -8.11 -0.68 -7.62
CA ALA A 360 -8.29 -1.21 -8.97
C ALA A 360 -7.32 -2.33 -9.37
N SER A 361 -6.05 -2.23 -8.96
CA SER A 361 -5.01 -3.21 -9.28
C SER A 361 -5.21 -4.57 -8.60
N GLU A 362 -5.88 -4.58 -7.45
CA GLU A 362 -6.13 -5.79 -6.66
C GLU A 362 -7.61 -6.18 -6.63
N SER A 363 -8.47 -5.37 -7.25
CA SER A 363 -9.92 -5.59 -7.30
C SER A 363 -10.54 -5.84 -5.94
N LYS A 364 -10.12 -5.05 -4.95
CA LYS A 364 -10.57 -5.17 -3.58
C LYS A 364 -10.65 -3.79 -2.91
N TYR A 365 -11.48 -3.70 -1.88
CA TYR A 365 -11.46 -2.56 -0.98
C TYR A 365 -10.28 -2.66 -0.01
N CYS A 366 -9.57 -1.55 0.12
CA CYS A 366 -8.44 -1.38 1.03
C CYS A 366 -8.76 -0.27 2.03
N LYS A 367 -8.11 -0.31 3.20
CA LYS A 367 -8.21 0.76 4.22
C LYS A 367 -7.14 1.82 3.96
N ALA A 368 -7.54 3.09 3.91
CA ALA A 368 -6.68 4.25 3.93
C ALA A 368 -6.77 4.90 5.32
N TYR A 369 -5.65 4.88 6.03
CA TYR A 369 -5.49 5.56 7.32
C TYR A 369 -4.99 6.97 7.03
N ILE A 370 -5.86 7.96 7.22
CA ILE A 370 -5.57 9.35 6.89
C ILE A 370 -4.66 9.96 7.96
N ASP A 371 -3.68 10.77 7.59
CA ASP A 371 -2.57 11.17 8.48
C ASP A 371 -2.97 12.03 9.69
N PHE A 372 -3.83 13.03 9.49
CA PHE A 372 -4.29 13.93 10.55
C PHE A 372 -5.81 14.09 10.56
N ILE A 373 -6.33 14.43 11.75
CA ILE A 373 -7.75 14.65 11.99
C ILE A 373 -7.91 15.92 12.82
N LEU A 374 -8.81 16.80 12.38
CA LEU A 374 -9.24 17.98 13.10
C LEU A 374 -10.75 17.91 13.34
N LYS A 375 -11.19 18.25 14.55
CA LYS A 375 -12.61 18.34 14.92
C LYS A 375 -12.93 19.77 15.33
N VAL A 376 -14.00 20.33 14.76
CA VAL A 376 -14.50 21.68 15.09
C VAL A 376 -15.34 21.62 16.36
N LYS A 377 -15.20 22.62 17.22
CA LYS A 377 -15.91 22.72 18.50
C LYS A 377 -17.39 23.01 18.30
N ASN A 378 -18.23 22.38 19.11
CA ASN A 378 -19.70 22.56 19.12
C ASN A 378 -20.38 22.30 17.75
N LYS A 379 -19.66 21.67 16.82
CA LYS A 379 -20.15 21.23 15.53
C LYS A 379 -19.74 19.78 15.33
N ASN A 380 -20.60 18.99 14.70
CA ASN A 380 -20.21 17.67 14.24
C ASN A 380 -19.48 17.78 12.89
N GLU A 381 -18.41 18.56 12.85
CA GLU A 381 -17.66 18.87 11.64
C GLU A 381 -16.21 18.39 11.81
N PHE A 382 -15.77 17.54 10.88
CA PHE A 382 -14.48 16.85 10.91
C PHE A 382 -13.69 17.13 9.63
N VAL A 383 -12.41 17.42 9.78
CA VAL A 383 -11.47 17.55 8.67
C VAL A 383 -10.42 16.46 8.78
N PHE A 384 -10.47 15.52 7.85
CA PHE A 384 -9.43 14.54 7.60
C PHE A 384 -8.39 15.14 6.66
N ILE A 385 -7.11 14.93 6.95
CA ILE A 385 -6.02 15.57 6.23
C ILE A 385 -5.00 14.51 5.84
N GLU A 386 -4.89 14.26 4.54
CA GLU A 386 -3.92 13.33 3.94
C GLU A 386 -2.74 14.13 3.37
N ILE A 387 -1.52 13.77 3.74
CA ILE A 387 -0.31 14.47 3.34
C ILE A 387 0.40 13.68 2.24
N LYS A 388 0.87 14.40 1.21
CA LYS A 388 1.63 13.83 0.10
C LYS A 388 2.92 14.58 -0.14
N SER A 389 3.98 13.83 -0.46
CA SER A 389 5.25 14.40 -0.96
C SER A 389 5.26 14.32 -2.47
N LEU A 390 5.56 15.43 -3.15
CA LEU A 390 5.70 15.43 -4.62
C LEU A 390 7.00 14.77 -5.12
N ASP A 391 7.98 14.60 -4.25
CA ASP A 391 9.30 14.05 -4.62
C ASP A 391 9.32 12.51 -4.60
N PHE A 392 8.43 11.92 -3.83
CA PHE A 392 8.35 10.47 -3.60
C PHE A 392 6.90 10.03 -3.40
N ASP A 393 5.97 10.49 -4.24
CA ASP A 393 4.63 9.91 -4.22
C ASP A 393 4.74 8.45 -4.67
N TYR A 394 4.76 7.55 -3.68
CA TYR A 394 4.99 6.14 -3.92
C TYR A 394 3.82 5.51 -4.69
N ASP A 395 2.64 6.15 -4.74
CA ASP A 395 1.45 5.64 -5.42
C ASP A 395 0.41 6.74 -5.73
N GLU A 396 0.65 7.59 -6.74
CA GLU A 396 -0.29 8.61 -7.24
C GLU A 396 -1.69 8.01 -7.52
N ARG A 397 -1.73 6.77 -8.03
CA ARG A 397 -2.98 6.02 -8.32
C ARG A 397 -3.76 5.68 -7.06
N LYS A 398 -3.09 5.41 -5.93
CA LYS A 398 -3.76 5.19 -4.64
C LYS A 398 -4.45 6.48 -4.19
N THR A 399 -3.75 7.61 -4.25
CA THR A 399 -4.29 8.92 -3.87
C THR A 399 -5.53 9.24 -4.70
N GLU A 400 -5.43 9.10 -6.03
CA GLU A 400 -6.56 9.30 -6.95
C GLU A 400 -7.73 8.35 -6.63
N SER A 401 -7.45 7.09 -6.29
CA SER A 401 -8.49 6.12 -5.90
C SER A 401 -9.22 6.51 -4.61
N ILE A 402 -8.50 7.04 -3.61
CA ILE A 402 -9.09 7.51 -2.34
C ILE A 402 -10.00 8.72 -2.61
N ILE A 403 -9.49 9.71 -3.36
CA ILE A 403 -10.24 10.91 -3.72
C ILE A 403 -11.51 10.53 -4.49
N ASN A 404 -11.40 9.67 -5.50
CA ASN A 404 -12.54 9.25 -6.31
C ASN A 404 -13.58 8.51 -5.46
N GLU A 405 -13.16 7.64 -4.54
CA GLU A 405 -14.12 6.95 -3.66
C GLU A 405 -14.87 7.93 -2.76
N LEU A 406 -14.18 8.95 -2.23
CA LEU A 406 -14.81 9.96 -1.38
C LEU A 406 -15.79 10.85 -2.16
N LYS A 407 -15.49 11.18 -3.42
CA LYS A 407 -16.44 11.87 -4.30
C LYS A 407 -17.67 11.02 -4.59
N CYS A 408 -17.49 9.72 -4.83
CA CYS A 408 -18.62 8.81 -5.00
C CYS A 408 -19.47 8.75 -3.72
N TYR A 409 -18.81 8.78 -2.57
CA TYR A 409 -19.45 8.79 -1.28
C TYR A 409 -20.27 10.08 -1.03
N GLU A 410 -19.74 11.27 -1.34
CA GLU A 410 -20.47 12.56 -1.30
C GLU A 410 -21.79 12.48 -2.07
N ASN A 411 -21.77 11.86 -3.26
CA ASN A 411 -22.96 11.73 -4.10
C ASN A 411 -23.97 10.68 -3.59
N SER A 412 -23.54 9.73 -2.77
CA SER A 412 -24.34 8.58 -2.36
C SER A 412 -25.10 8.76 -1.04
N ILE A 413 -24.63 9.66 -0.17
CA ILE A 413 -25.21 9.82 1.17
C ILE A 413 -26.36 10.81 1.14
N ASN A 414 -27.56 10.28 1.40
CA ASN A 414 -28.77 11.08 1.45
C ASN A 414 -28.98 11.81 2.78
N SER A 415 -28.24 11.48 3.85
CA SER A 415 -28.33 12.15 5.16
C SER A 415 -27.14 11.76 6.07
N SER A 416 -26.05 12.51 6.08
CA SER A 416 -25.06 12.43 7.17
C SER A 416 -25.56 13.27 8.35
N THR A 417 -25.28 12.89 9.59
CA THR A 417 -25.52 13.74 10.78
C THR A 417 -24.34 14.69 11.06
N MET A 418 -23.30 14.62 10.23
CA MET A 418 -21.99 15.24 10.43
C MET A 418 -21.43 15.74 9.10
N ASP A 419 -20.65 16.81 9.16
CA ASP A 419 -19.92 17.34 8.02
C ASP A 419 -18.49 16.76 8.01
N ILE A 420 -18.09 16.14 6.89
CA ILE A 420 -16.77 15.54 6.75
C ILE A 420 -16.05 16.17 5.55
N HIS A 421 -14.81 16.60 5.78
CA HIS A 421 -13.93 17.21 4.80
C HIS A 421 -12.66 16.37 4.66
N LEU A 422 -12.27 15.98 3.45
CA LEU A 422 -10.91 15.45 3.20
C LEU A 422 -10.07 16.53 2.53
N ALA A 423 -8.97 16.96 3.14
CA ALA A 423 -7.95 17.77 2.50
C ALA A 423 -6.74 16.92 2.08
N VAL A 424 -6.39 16.93 0.79
CA VAL A 424 -5.12 16.35 0.32
C VAL A 424 -4.09 17.47 0.19
N ILE A 425 -2.97 17.36 0.91
CA ILE A 425 -1.96 18.41 1.02
C ILE A 425 -0.64 17.96 0.39
N PRO A 426 -0.29 18.47 -0.81
CA PRO A 426 1.00 18.20 -1.43
C PRO A 426 2.07 19.16 -0.93
N ILE A 427 3.21 18.59 -0.55
CA ILE A 427 4.39 19.31 -0.09
C ILE A 427 5.46 19.22 -1.16
N GLY A 428 5.88 20.39 -1.65
CA GLY A 428 6.87 20.52 -2.72
C GLY A 428 8.31 20.50 -2.21
N LYS A 429 9.26 20.38 -3.16
CA LYS A 429 10.72 20.33 -2.96
C LYS A 429 11.29 21.34 -1.98
N ASN A 430 10.74 22.55 -1.98
CA ASN A 430 11.20 23.65 -1.14
C ASN A 430 10.63 23.59 0.28
N GLN A 431 10.06 22.45 0.69
CA GLN A 431 9.40 22.27 1.99
C GLN A 431 8.24 23.25 2.20
N LYS A 432 7.66 23.71 1.10
CA LYS A 432 6.52 24.63 1.09
C LYS A 432 5.27 23.86 0.72
N ILE A 433 4.21 24.15 1.45
CA ILE A 433 2.88 23.67 1.07
C ILE A 433 2.47 24.41 -0.20
N LEU A 434 2.07 23.66 -1.22
CA LEU A 434 1.73 24.25 -2.51
C LEU A 434 0.24 24.59 -2.53
N SER A 435 -0.05 25.88 -2.66
CA SER A 435 -1.40 26.42 -2.59
C SER A 435 -2.35 25.98 -3.71
N LYS A 436 -1.84 25.40 -4.80
CA LYS A 436 -2.59 25.11 -6.03
C LYS A 436 -3.12 23.68 -6.17
N ASN A 437 -2.78 22.77 -5.27
CA ASN A 437 -3.06 21.34 -5.45
C ASN A 437 -3.81 20.73 -4.26
N TYR A 438 -4.67 21.51 -3.60
CA TYR A 438 -5.58 20.99 -2.60
C TYR A 438 -6.85 20.49 -3.26
N GLU A 439 -7.33 19.35 -2.80
CA GLU A 439 -8.68 18.90 -3.11
C GLU A 439 -9.41 18.66 -1.79
N MET A 440 -10.54 19.37 -1.63
CA MET A 440 -11.46 19.23 -0.51
C MET A 440 -12.72 18.53 -1.02
N VAL A 441 -12.98 17.33 -0.51
CA VAL A 441 -14.24 16.61 -0.74
C VAL A 441 -15.15 16.83 0.45
N HIS A 442 -16.41 17.21 0.21
CA HIS A 442 -17.37 17.60 1.23
C HIS A 442 -18.48 16.60 1.37
N ILE A 443 -18.77 16.18 2.59
CA ILE A 443 -19.90 15.30 2.87
C ILE A 443 -20.78 16.05 3.85
N LYS A 444 -21.89 16.59 3.36
CA LYS A 444 -22.73 17.51 4.13
C LYS A 444 -24.00 16.87 4.67
N ASN A 445 -24.40 17.29 5.86
CA ASN A 445 -25.73 17.01 6.39
C ASN A 445 -26.81 17.80 5.61
N LYS A 446 -27.76 17.12 4.95
CA LYS A 446 -28.84 17.81 4.22
C LYS A 446 -29.76 18.67 5.12
N ASN A 447 -29.77 18.42 6.43
CA ASN A 447 -30.60 19.15 7.40
C ASN A 447 -29.92 20.40 7.99
N SER A 448 -28.68 20.74 7.60
CA SER A 448 -28.07 22.01 8.00
C SER A 448 -28.73 23.15 7.22
N SER A 449 -29.85 23.64 7.73
CA SER A 449 -30.54 24.84 7.24
C SER A 449 -29.76 26.10 7.62
N GLN A 450 -28.56 26.25 7.08
CA GLN A 450 -27.86 27.53 7.02
C GLN A 450 -26.90 27.53 5.83
N SER A 451 -27.26 28.41 4.90
CA SER A 451 -26.49 28.95 3.79
C SER A 451 -24.98 28.97 4.04
N ASN A 452 -24.23 28.17 3.29
CA ASN A 452 -23.35 28.67 2.24
C ASN A 452 -22.80 27.51 1.41
N LYS A 453 -22.97 27.60 0.09
CA LYS A 453 -22.25 26.79 -0.90
C LYS A 453 -20.77 27.19 -0.94
N THR A 454 -20.07 27.17 0.18
CA THR A 454 -18.62 27.38 0.21
C THR A 454 -17.95 26.03 -0.01
N ASN A 455 -17.56 25.77 -1.26
CA ASN A 455 -16.56 24.75 -1.57
C ASN A 455 -15.20 25.37 -1.21
N TYR A 456 -14.65 25.00 -0.06
CA TYR A 456 -13.31 25.44 0.33
C TYR A 456 -12.31 24.85 -0.65
N LYS A 457 -11.54 25.69 -1.36
CA LYS A 457 -10.56 25.20 -2.34
C LYS A 457 -9.24 24.81 -1.67
N SER A 458 -9.04 25.17 -0.40
CA SER A 458 -7.83 24.91 0.35
C SER A 458 -8.08 24.74 1.85
N ILE A 459 -7.09 24.19 2.59
CA ILE A 459 -7.13 24.15 4.05
C ILE A 459 -7.13 25.57 4.65
N THR A 460 -6.47 26.54 3.99
CA THR A 460 -6.50 27.95 4.42
C THR A 460 -7.88 28.56 4.27
N ASP A 461 -8.61 28.26 3.18
CA ASP A 461 -10.00 28.73 3.00
C ASP A 461 -10.93 28.18 4.10
N PHE A 462 -10.66 26.94 4.55
CA PHE A 462 -11.38 26.36 5.67
C PHE A 462 -11.05 27.05 7.00
N LEU A 463 -9.78 27.41 7.23
CA LEU A 463 -9.40 28.18 8.42
C LEU A 463 -9.95 29.61 8.39
N ASP A 464 -9.98 30.26 7.22
CA ASP A 464 -10.66 31.55 7.00
C ASP A 464 -12.15 31.43 7.38
N TYR A 465 -12.79 30.33 6.97
CA TYR A 465 -14.18 30.06 7.36
C TYR A 465 -14.35 29.90 8.87
N LEU A 466 -13.48 29.15 9.55
CA LEU A 466 -13.54 29.01 11.00
C LEU A 466 -13.38 30.35 11.72
N GLU A 467 -12.57 31.25 11.17
CA GLU A 467 -12.38 32.60 11.68
C GLU A 467 -13.66 33.46 11.53
N MET A 468 -14.40 33.26 10.43
CA MET A 468 -15.62 34.01 10.13
C MET A 468 -16.86 33.56 10.93
N ILE A 469 -16.85 32.38 11.54
CA ILE A 469 -18.02 31.84 12.26
C ILE A 469 -17.87 32.14 13.74
N ASN A 470 -18.93 32.67 14.35
CA ASN A 470 -19.02 32.95 15.79
C ASN A 470 -19.23 31.70 16.65
#